data_AF-A0A1H9WH41-F1
#
_entry.id   AF-A0A1H9WH41-F1
#
_cell.length_a   1.000
_cell.length_b   1.000
_cell.length_c   1.000
_cell.angle_alpha   90.00
_cell.angle_beta   90.00
_cell.angle_gamma   90.00
#
_symmetry.space_group_name_H-M   'P 1'
#
loop_
_entity.id
_entity.type
_entity.pdbx_description
1 polymer ?
#
loop_
_entity_poly.entity_id
_entity_poly.type
_entity_poly.pdbx_seq_one_letter_code
_entity_poly.pdbx_strand_id
1 'polypeptide(L)'
;MAPATLVAEFVDAALFMGMHSADERIRLACKGFFVDRLATGVVMSLEQVGRCDDIVWSYPREVQDAYYPFMDNLHTDMTVSRVGYTATDVTAALGFTDLAHLPLTERLTVSQVVARGGTLFTVDSRYPTGGGLPVRGPDRVDTEPAFPDKLEQLYRESLVLRVAHSPGAGR
;
A
#
# COMPACT_ATOMS: atom_id res chain seq x y z
N MET A 1 25.56 21.62 -0.77
CA MET A 1 25.03 20.29 -1.15
C MET A 1 23.53 20.37 -0.98
N ALA A 2 22.74 20.36 -2.05
CA ALA A 2 21.28 20.33 -1.91
C ALA A 2 20.88 19.00 -1.23
N PRO A 3 19.91 19.00 -0.31
CA PRO A 3 19.44 17.74 0.27
C PRO A 3 18.97 16.85 -0.89
N ALA A 4 19.37 15.57 -0.87
CA ALA A 4 18.83 14.60 -1.80
C ALA A 4 17.31 14.60 -1.62
N THR A 5 16.58 14.99 -2.67
CA THR A 5 15.12 14.94 -2.66
C THR A 5 14.73 13.49 -2.48
N LEU A 6 14.23 13.12 -1.31
CA LEU A 6 13.71 11.77 -1.08
C LEU A 6 12.56 11.56 -2.05
N VAL A 7 12.71 10.57 -2.93
CA VAL A 7 11.65 10.14 -3.85
C VAL A 7 10.52 9.59 -2.99
N ALA A 8 9.32 10.15 -3.13
CA ALA A 8 8.18 9.74 -2.34
C ALA A 8 7.78 8.29 -2.68
N GLU A 9 7.62 7.46 -1.66
CA GLU A 9 7.18 6.08 -1.78
C GLU A 9 5.66 6.01 -1.56
N PHE A 10 4.94 5.72 -2.63
CA PHE A 10 3.50 5.54 -2.63
C PHE A 10 3.16 4.07 -2.37
N VAL A 11 2.10 3.84 -1.61
CA VAL A 11 1.55 2.50 -1.38
C VAL A 11 0.09 2.47 -1.80
N ASP A 12 -0.36 1.30 -2.27
CA ASP A 12 -1.77 1.04 -2.54
C ASP A 12 -2.38 0.12 -1.48
N ALA A 13 -3.68 -0.11 -1.59
CA ALA A 13 -4.40 -0.97 -0.67
C ALA A 13 -3.91 -2.42 -0.72
N ALA A 14 -3.44 -2.89 -1.88
CA ALA A 14 -2.94 -4.25 -2.02
C ALA A 14 -1.64 -4.46 -1.21
N LEU A 15 -0.69 -3.51 -1.27
CA LEU A 15 0.52 -3.57 -0.45
C LEU A 15 0.17 -3.50 1.04
N PHE A 16 -0.68 -2.54 1.41
CA PHE A 16 -1.03 -2.28 2.80
C PHE A 16 -1.75 -3.47 3.44
N MET A 17 -2.81 -3.97 2.80
CA MET A 17 -3.53 -5.18 3.22
C MET A 17 -2.70 -6.45 3.02
N GLY A 18 -1.63 -6.38 2.23
CA GLY A 18 -0.62 -7.42 2.09
C GLY A 18 0.01 -7.81 3.41
N MET A 19 0.15 -6.90 4.39
CA MET A 19 0.57 -7.24 5.76
C MET A 19 -0.32 -8.28 6.45
N HIS A 20 -1.55 -8.48 5.96
CA HIS A 20 -2.54 -9.44 6.44
C HIS A 20 -2.87 -10.50 5.40
N SER A 21 -2.01 -10.69 4.39
CA SER A 21 -2.20 -11.72 3.36
C SER A 21 -2.32 -13.13 3.95
N ALA A 22 -3.15 -13.95 3.32
CA ALA A 22 -3.17 -15.39 3.52
C ALA A 22 -1.99 -16.11 2.82
N ASP A 23 -1.37 -15.51 1.79
CA ASP A 23 -0.08 -15.99 1.25
C ASP A 23 1.03 -15.40 2.13
N GLU A 24 1.68 -16.27 2.91
CA GLU A 24 2.74 -15.89 3.84
C GLU A 24 3.92 -15.20 3.16
N ARG A 25 4.23 -15.50 1.90
CA ARG A 25 5.33 -14.81 1.20
C ARG A 25 5.01 -13.34 0.94
N ILE A 26 3.77 -13.06 0.54
CA ILE A 26 3.26 -11.70 0.38
C ILE A 26 3.22 -11.01 1.75
N ARG A 27 2.70 -11.71 2.77
CA ARG A 27 2.63 -11.19 4.14
C ARG A 27 3.97 -10.70 4.65
N LEU A 28 4.98 -11.55 4.54
CA LEU A 28 6.32 -11.26 5.04
C LEU A 28 6.97 -10.11 4.26
N ALA A 29 6.86 -10.10 2.93
CA ALA A 29 7.41 -9.02 2.10
C ALA A 29 6.74 -7.66 2.39
N CYS A 30 5.41 -7.62 2.47
CA CYS A 30 4.69 -6.39 2.82
C CYS A 30 4.98 -5.94 4.25
N LYS A 31 5.03 -6.86 5.23
CA LYS A 31 5.44 -6.52 6.60
C LYS A 31 6.84 -5.90 6.61
N GLY A 32 7.81 -6.51 5.91
CA GLY A 32 9.17 -5.98 5.81
C GLY A 32 9.23 -4.58 5.22
N PHE A 33 8.46 -4.35 4.15
CA PHE A 33 8.35 -3.02 3.56
C PHE A 33 7.96 -1.96 4.61
N PHE A 34 6.92 -2.22 5.42
CA PHE A 34 6.45 -1.27 6.43
C PHE A 34 7.37 -1.17 7.65
N VAL A 35 8.00 -2.27 8.09
CA VAL A 35 8.98 -2.26 9.17
C VAL A 35 10.17 -1.35 8.81
N ASP A 36 10.69 -1.46 7.59
CA ASP A 36 11.80 -0.63 7.11
C ASP A 36 11.44 0.86 6.99
N ARG A 37 10.14 1.17 6.90
CA ARG A 37 9.61 2.51 6.64
C ARG A 37 8.93 3.15 7.84
N LEU A 38 8.98 2.54 9.02
CA LEU A 38 8.44 3.13 10.24
C LEU A 38 8.96 4.56 10.47
N ALA A 39 10.26 4.77 10.30
CA ALA A 39 10.91 6.07 10.53
C ALA A 39 10.73 7.07 9.38
N THR A 40 10.57 6.61 8.14
CA THR A 40 10.53 7.47 6.95
C THR A 40 9.11 7.76 6.47
N GLY A 41 8.16 6.89 6.79
CA GLY A 41 6.78 6.98 6.37
C GLY A 41 6.56 6.64 4.90
N VAL A 42 5.29 6.75 4.49
CA VAL A 42 4.81 6.47 3.12
C VAL A 42 3.73 7.47 2.70
N VAL A 43 3.42 7.50 1.42
CA VAL A 43 2.29 8.26 0.85
C VAL A 43 1.20 7.29 0.41
N MET A 44 -0.05 7.63 0.70
CA MET A 44 -1.21 6.85 0.27
C MET A 44 -2.30 7.80 -0.23
N SER A 45 -2.95 7.47 -1.35
CA SER A 45 -4.06 8.29 -1.82
C SER A 45 -5.29 8.10 -0.93
N LEU A 46 -6.15 9.12 -0.80
CA LEU A 46 -7.41 8.99 -0.05
C LEU A 46 -8.31 7.88 -0.61
N GLU A 47 -8.22 7.62 -1.92
CA GLU A 47 -8.96 6.55 -2.57
C GLU A 47 -8.43 5.17 -2.16
N GLN A 48 -7.11 5.00 -2.07
CA GLN A 48 -6.51 3.76 -1.58
C GLN A 48 -6.79 3.53 -0.09
N VAL A 49 -6.83 4.59 0.73
CA VAL A 49 -7.28 4.48 2.14
C VAL A 49 -8.70 3.93 2.19
N GLY A 50 -9.62 4.48 1.38
CA GLY A 50 -10.99 3.98 1.30
C GLY A 50 -11.09 2.53 0.84
N ARG A 51 -10.21 2.07 -0.07
CA ARG A 51 -10.14 0.65 -0.48
C ARG A 51 -9.70 -0.28 0.65
N CYS A 52 -8.74 0.15 1.47
CA CYS A 52 -8.35 -0.62 2.65
C CYS A 52 -9.54 -0.78 3.60
N ASP A 53 -10.23 0.32 3.90
CA ASP A 53 -11.39 0.31 4.80
C ASP A 53 -12.52 -0.56 4.25
N ASP A 54 -12.83 -0.47 2.94
CA ASP A 54 -13.84 -1.30 2.28
C ASP A 54 -13.57 -2.81 2.45
N ILE A 55 -12.30 -3.21 2.33
CA ILE A 55 -11.88 -4.60 2.58
C ILE A 55 -12.16 -4.98 4.04
N VAL A 56 -11.66 -4.18 5.00
CA VAL A 56 -11.78 -4.47 6.43
C VAL A 56 -13.25 -4.53 6.87
N TRP A 57 -14.09 -3.63 6.36
CA TRP A 57 -15.52 -3.57 6.68
C TRP A 57 -16.32 -4.75 6.16
N SER A 58 -15.78 -5.54 5.22
CA SER A 58 -16.41 -6.78 4.77
C SER A 58 -16.27 -7.95 5.76
N TYR A 59 -15.40 -7.83 6.77
CA TYR A 59 -15.18 -8.85 7.80
C TYR A 59 -16.12 -8.68 9.00
N PRO A 60 -16.38 -9.74 9.78
CA PRO A 60 -17.14 -9.64 11.02
C PRO A 60 -16.58 -8.61 12.00
N ARG A 61 -17.44 -8.04 12.85
CA ARG A 61 -17.08 -6.94 13.75
C ARG A 61 -15.95 -7.32 14.71
N GLU A 62 -15.97 -8.54 15.22
CA GLU A 62 -14.94 -9.08 16.11
C GLU A 62 -13.55 -9.15 15.46
N VAL A 63 -13.49 -9.37 14.14
CA VAL A 63 -12.24 -9.35 13.37
C VAL A 63 -11.75 -7.91 13.23
N GLN A 64 -12.65 -6.98 12.94
CA GLN A 64 -12.34 -5.55 12.86
C GLN A 64 -11.82 -5.02 14.21
N ASP A 65 -12.46 -5.39 15.32
CA ASP A 65 -12.08 -4.96 16.67
C ASP A 65 -10.69 -5.46 17.08
N ALA A 66 -10.27 -6.62 16.59
CA ALA A 66 -8.90 -7.12 16.79
C ALA A 66 -7.88 -6.46 15.83
N TYR A 67 -8.34 -5.98 14.67
CA TYR A 67 -7.49 -5.36 13.65
C TYR A 67 -7.15 -3.90 13.94
N TYR A 68 -8.16 -3.08 14.28
CA TYR A 68 -7.98 -1.63 14.43
C TYR A 68 -6.96 -1.19 15.49
N PRO A 69 -6.77 -1.89 16.63
CA PRO A 69 -5.72 -1.54 17.59
C PRO A 69 -4.32 -1.50 16.97
N PHE A 70 -3.97 -2.44 16.09
CA PHE A 70 -2.71 -2.40 15.34
C PHE A 70 -2.63 -1.17 14.44
N MET A 71 -3.69 -0.91 13.68
CA MET A 71 -3.75 0.21 12.74
C MET A 71 -3.61 1.58 13.39
N ASP A 72 -4.30 1.79 14.50
CA ASP A 72 -4.27 3.06 15.23
C ASP A 72 -2.88 3.35 15.80
N ASN A 73 -2.20 2.31 16.30
CA ASN A 73 -0.83 2.44 16.81
C ASN A 73 0.18 2.56 15.66
N LEU A 74 0.01 1.83 14.55
CA LEU A 74 0.86 1.96 13.37
C LEU A 74 0.83 3.40 12.83
N HIS A 75 -0.33 4.03 12.76
CA HIS A 75 -0.44 5.43 12.32
C HIS A 75 0.12 6.45 13.33
N THR A 76 0.32 6.05 14.57
CA THR A 76 1.03 6.86 15.58
C THR A 76 2.54 6.74 15.40
N ASP A 77 3.02 5.51 15.13
CA ASP A 77 4.44 5.19 15.06
C ASP A 77 5.06 5.46 13.67
N MET A 78 4.24 5.46 12.62
CA MET A 78 4.65 5.66 11.23
C MET A 78 3.83 6.76 10.55
N THR A 79 4.51 7.69 9.88
CA THR A 79 3.84 8.73 9.11
C THR A 79 3.23 8.15 7.83
N VAL A 80 1.91 8.25 7.68
CA VAL A 80 1.19 7.98 6.44
C VAL A 80 0.61 9.27 5.89
N SER A 81 1.25 9.84 4.88
CA SER A 81 0.78 11.06 4.21
C SER A 81 -0.39 10.73 3.30
N ARG A 82 -1.59 11.12 3.73
CA ARG A 82 -2.84 10.87 2.99
C ARG A 82 -3.11 12.03 2.04
N VAL A 83 -3.14 11.75 0.74
CA VAL A 83 -3.21 12.80 -0.29
C VAL A 83 -4.38 12.59 -1.25
N GLY A 84 -5.08 13.67 -1.58
CA GLY A 84 -6.08 13.66 -2.66
C GLY A 84 -5.44 13.75 -4.04
N TYR A 85 -6.23 13.45 -5.06
CA TYR A 85 -5.90 13.75 -6.45
C TYR A 85 -5.99 15.26 -6.71
N THR A 86 -5.08 15.77 -7.54
CA THR A 86 -5.10 17.13 -8.08
C THR A 86 -5.58 17.12 -9.53
N ALA A 87 -5.92 18.29 -10.07
CA ALA A 87 -6.23 18.43 -11.48
C ALA A 87 -5.09 17.90 -12.38
N THR A 88 -3.83 18.15 -12.00
CA THR A 88 -2.65 17.63 -12.69
C THR A 88 -2.61 16.12 -12.73
N ASP A 89 -2.90 15.45 -11.59
CA ASP A 89 -2.94 13.99 -11.52
C ASP A 89 -4.02 13.42 -12.46
N VAL A 90 -5.20 14.04 -12.49
CA VAL A 90 -6.32 13.62 -13.35
C VAL A 90 -6.00 13.84 -14.83
N THR A 91 -5.45 14.99 -15.19
CA THR A 91 -5.05 15.26 -16.58
C THR A 91 -3.98 14.27 -17.04
N ALA A 92 -3.00 13.95 -16.18
CA ALA A 92 -2.00 12.93 -16.48
C ALA A 92 -2.64 11.55 -16.71
N ALA A 93 -3.59 11.15 -15.85
CA ALA A 93 -4.31 9.88 -15.98
C ALA A 93 -5.10 9.76 -17.29
N LEU A 94 -5.72 10.84 -17.75
CA LEU A 94 -6.46 10.88 -19.01
C LEU A 94 -5.53 10.88 -20.24
N GLY A 95 -4.34 11.47 -20.12
CA GLY A 95 -3.35 11.57 -21.21
C GLY A 95 -2.40 10.38 -21.34
N PHE A 96 -2.24 9.54 -20.32
CA PHE A 96 -1.35 8.38 -20.34
C PHE A 96 -1.93 7.21 -21.16
N THR A 97 -1.58 7.16 -22.45
CA THR A 97 -2.01 6.10 -23.37
C THR A 97 -1.48 4.73 -22.99
N ASP A 98 -0.28 4.66 -22.40
CA ASP A 98 0.36 3.40 -21.99
C ASP A 98 -0.43 2.69 -20.88
N LEU A 99 -1.27 3.43 -20.15
CA LEU A 99 -2.14 2.90 -19.10
C LEU A 99 -3.59 2.69 -19.56
N ALA A 100 -3.92 2.90 -20.84
CA ALA A 100 -5.29 2.87 -21.33
C ALA A 100 -6.00 1.51 -21.16
N HIS A 101 -5.23 0.43 -21.00
CA HIS A 101 -5.73 -0.92 -20.73
C HIS A 101 -6.13 -1.15 -19.26
N LEU A 102 -5.66 -0.28 -18.34
CA LEU A 102 -6.01 -0.36 -16.93
C LEU A 102 -7.35 0.35 -16.66
N PRO A 103 -8.12 -0.09 -15.64
CA PRO A 103 -9.28 0.66 -15.21
C PRO A 103 -8.89 2.06 -14.71
N LEU A 104 -9.86 3.00 -14.73
CA LEU A 104 -9.60 4.42 -14.48
C LEU A 104 -8.92 4.68 -13.13
N THR A 105 -9.24 3.90 -12.10
CA THR A 105 -8.72 4.08 -10.76
C THR A 105 -7.26 3.64 -10.64
N GLU A 106 -6.87 2.54 -11.28
CA GLU A 106 -5.45 2.15 -11.40
C GLU A 106 -4.67 3.17 -12.24
N ARG A 107 -5.27 3.72 -13.31
CA ARG A 107 -4.69 4.82 -14.09
C ARG A 107 -4.42 6.05 -13.22
N LEU A 108 -5.41 6.46 -12.44
CA LEU A 108 -5.28 7.60 -11.52
C LEU A 108 -4.17 7.37 -10.48
N THR A 109 -4.07 6.16 -9.94
CA THR A 109 -3.05 5.80 -8.95
C THR A 109 -1.64 5.92 -9.54
N VAL A 110 -1.38 5.28 -10.69
CA VAL A 110 -0.05 5.35 -11.34
C VAL A 110 0.26 6.78 -11.80
N SER A 111 -0.72 7.49 -12.38
CA SER A 111 -0.49 8.85 -12.86
C SER A 111 -0.23 9.85 -11.74
N GLN A 112 -0.84 9.70 -10.56
CA GLN A 112 -0.49 10.49 -9.39
C GLN A 112 0.97 10.29 -8.99
N VAL A 113 1.44 9.03 -8.98
CA VAL A 113 2.83 8.69 -8.66
C VAL A 113 3.79 9.32 -9.66
N VAL A 114 3.50 9.17 -10.96
CA VAL A 114 4.33 9.73 -12.05
C VAL A 114 4.37 11.25 -11.99
N ALA A 115 3.21 11.91 -11.86
CA ALA A 115 3.12 13.37 -11.81
C ALA A 115 3.90 13.97 -10.63
N ARG A 116 4.06 13.20 -9.55
CA ARG A 116 4.76 13.60 -8.32
C ARG A 116 6.19 13.07 -8.24
N GLY A 117 6.67 12.38 -9.27
CA GLY A 117 8.02 11.82 -9.33
C GLY A 117 8.30 10.78 -8.25
N GLY A 118 7.29 10.03 -7.81
CA GLY A 118 7.39 9.00 -6.78
C GLY A 118 7.62 7.59 -7.33
N THR A 119 7.54 6.58 -6.46
CA THR A 119 7.46 5.16 -6.83
C THR A 119 6.28 4.51 -6.12
N LEU A 120 5.47 3.75 -6.87
CA LEU A 120 4.37 2.95 -6.35
C LEU A 120 4.88 1.57 -5.95
N PHE A 121 4.67 1.20 -4.70
CA PHE A 121 4.85 -0.16 -4.21
C PHE A 121 3.50 -0.86 -4.12
N THR A 122 3.41 -2.04 -4.73
CA THR A 122 2.18 -2.82 -4.83
C THR A 122 2.50 -4.31 -4.97
N VAL A 123 1.57 -5.17 -4.49
CA VAL A 123 1.57 -6.61 -4.79
C VAL A 123 0.44 -6.99 -5.75
N ASP A 124 -0.28 -6.00 -6.28
CA ASP A 124 -1.33 -6.22 -7.26
C ASP A 124 -0.74 -6.44 -8.66
N SER A 125 -0.90 -7.66 -9.16
CA SER A 125 -0.38 -8.09 -10.46
C SER A 125 -1.05 -7.39 -11.65
N ARG A 126 -2.11 -6.60 -11.43
CA ARG A 126 -2.72 -5.77 -12.48
C ARG A 126 -1.82 -4.63 -12.92
N TYR A 127 -0.98 -4.11 -12.02
CA TYR A 127 -0.06 -3.05 -12.41
C TYR A 127 1.10 -3.62 -13.22
N PRO A 128 1.45 -2.99 -14.36
CA PRO A 128 2.62 -3.38 -15.13
C PRO A 128 3.89 -3.05 -14.33
N THR A 129 4.49 -4.06 -13.70
CA THR A 129 5.84 -3.95 -13.15
C THR A 129 6.86 -4.03 -14.29
N GLY A 130 7.64 -2.97 -14.50
CA GLY A 130 8.55 -2.85 -15.64
C GLY A 130 7.97 -2.00 -16.79
N GLY A 131 8.77 -1.73 -17.82
CA GLY A 131 8.34 -0.89 -18.96
C GLY A 131 8.49 0.62 -18.74
N GLY A 132 9.31 1.06 -17.78
CA GLY A 132 9.61 2.48 -17.54
C GLY A 132 8.66 3.21 -16.59
N LEU A 133 7.58 2.54 -16.14
CA LEU A 133 6.70 3.05 -15.10
C LEU A 133 7.33 2.87 -13.71
N PRO A 134 7.12 3.82 -12.78
CA PRO A 134 7.69 3.76 -11.45
C PRO A 134 6.87 2.85 -10.51
N VAL A 135 6.65 1.59 -10.92
CA VAL A 135 5.88 0.60 -10.15
C VAL A 135 6.77 -0.58 -9.78
N ARG A 136 6.75 -0.97 -8.50
CA ARG A 136 7.59 -2.04 -7.93
C ARG A 136 6.83 -2.89 -6.93
N GLY A 137 7.27 -4.14 -6.77
CA GLY A 137 6.90 -4.97 -5.62
C GLY A 137 7.78 -4.65 -4.40
N PRO A 138 7.35 -5.02 -3.19
CA PRO A 138 8.22 -5.02 -2.02
C PRO A 138 9.35 -6.03 -2.18
N ASP A 139 10.48 -5.78 -1.52
CA ASP A 139 11.59 -6.73 -1.50
C ASP A 139 11.18 -8.01 -0.76
N ARG A 140 11.68 -9.14 -1.27
CA ARG A 140 11.48 -10.43 -0.60
C ARG A 140 12.33 -10.46 0.67
N VAL A 141 11.74 -10.96 1.75
CA VAL A 141 12.44 -11.23 3.01
C VAL A 141 12.49 -12.73 3.26
N ASP A 142 13.61 -13.20 3.80
CA ASP A 142 13.81 -14.61 4.17
C ASP A 142 13.46 -14.89 5.64
N THR A 143 13.49 -13.85 6.48
CA THR A 143 13.13 -13.91 7.91
C THR A 143 12.05 -12.88 8.17
N GLU A 144 11.07 -13.22 9.02
CA GLU A 144 10.02 -12.28 9.38
C GLU A 144 10.61 -11.08 10.13
N PRO A 145 10.51 -9.87 9.57
CA PRO A 145 10.91 -8.67 10.26
C PRO A 145 9.90 -8.38 11.39
N ALA A 146 10.34 -7.67 12.42
CA ALA A 146 9.49 -7.38 13.58
C ALA A 146 9.26 -5.87 13.69
N PHE A 147 8.02 -5.50 14.01
CA PHE A 147 7.73 -4.16 14.53
C PHE A 147 8.32 -4.01 15.95
N PRO A 148 8.39 -2.79 16.50
CA PRO A 148 8.66 -2.60 17.93
C PRO A 148 7.68 -3.38 18.81
N ASP A 149 8.15 -3.87 19.95
CA ASP A 149 7.48 -4.91 20.77
C ASP A 149 5.96 -4.75 20.91
N LYS A 150 5.48 -3.57 21.32
CA LYS A 150 4.04 -3.32 21.51
C LYS A 150 3.27 -3.38 20.19
N LEU A 151 3.81 -2.78 19.14
CA LEU A 151 3.20 -2.77 17.81
C LEU A 151 3.23 -4.18 17.20
N GLU A 152 4.28 -4.95 17.43
CA GLU A 152 4.40 -6.35 17.00
C GLU A 152 3.38 -7.25 17.68
N GLN A 153 3.11 -7.03 18.97
CA GLN A 153 2.04 -7.74 19.67
C GLN A 153 0.67 -7.46 19.01
N LEU A 154 0.33 -6.19 18.81
CA LEU A 154 -0.92 -5.79 18.18
C LEU A 154 -1.02 -6.33 16.75
N TYR A 155 0.09 -6.31 16.00
CA TYR A 155 0.15 -6.88 14.66
C TYR A 155 -0.22 -8.37 14.69
N ARG A 156 0.36 -9.16 15.59
CA ARG A 156 0.05 -10.59 15.72
C ARG A 156 -1.41 -10.85 16.09
N GLU A 157 -1.99 -10.03 16.97
CA GLU A 157 -3.41 -10.10 17.33
C GLU A 157 -4.31 -9.77 16.11
N SER A 158 -3.92 -8.77 15.32
CA SER A 158 -4.64 -8.34 14.11
C SER A 158 -4.64 -9.39 12.99
N LEU A 159 -3.76 -10.40 13.04
CA LEU A 159 -3.68 -11.48 12.04
C LEU A 159 -4.88 -12.45 12.08
N VAL A 160 -5.85 -12.25 12.97
CA VAL A 160 -7.18 -12.85 12.83
C VAL A 160 -7.85 -12.39 11.53
N LEU A 161 -7.54 -11.18 11.06
CA LEU A 161 -7.86 -10.73 9.71
C LEU A 161 -6.88 -11.35 8.72
N ARG A 162 -7.41 -12.12 7.76
CA ARG A 162 -6.64 -12.70 6.65
C ARG A 162 -7.27 -12.37 5.31
N VAL A 163 -6.50 -11.68 4.48
CA VAL A 163 -6.93 -11.22 3.16
C VAL A 163 -6.50 -12.22 2.08
N ALA A 164 -7.50 -12.74 1.37
CA ALA A 164 -7.23 -13.47 0.13
C ALA A 164 -6.83 -12.46 -0.95
N HIS A 165 -5.62 -12.60 -1.50
CA HIS A 165 -5.22 -11.80 -2.64
C HIS A 165 -5.86 -12.41 -3.89
N SER A 166 -6.91 -11.77 -4.41
CA SER A 166 -7.45 -12.13 -5.72
C SER A 166 -6.45 -11.68 -6.78
N PRO A 167 -5.94 -12.59 -7.63
CA PRO A 167 -5.24 -12.17 -8.83
C PRO A 167 -6.26 -11.54 -9.77
N GLY A 168 -6.28 -10.21 -9.86
CA GLY A 168 -6.93 -9.48 -10.94
C GLY A 168 -8.46 -9.50 -11.02
N ALA A 169 -9.19 -9.77 -9.94
CA ALA A 169 -10.65 -9.65 -9.97
C ALA A 169 -11.06 -8.17 -9.82
N GLY A 170 -11.30 -7.52 -10.97
CA GLY A 170 -12.14 -6.34 -11.02
C GLY A 170 -13.47 -6.64 -10.33
N ARG A 171 -13.86 -5.75 -9.42
CA ARG A 171 -15.28 -5.48 -9.21
C ARG A 171 -15.69 -4.41 -10.20
#